data_AF-A0AAJ2D9H6-F1
#
_entry.id   AF-A0AAJ2D9H6-F1
#
_cell.length_a   1.000
_cell.length_b   1.000
_cell.length_c   1.000
_cell.angle_alpha   90.00
_cell.angle_beta   90.00
_cell.angle_gamma   90.00
#
_symmetry.space_group_name_H-M   'P 1'
#
loop_
_entity.id
_entity.type
_entity.pdbx_description
1 polymer ?
#
loop_
_entity_poly.entity_id
_entity_poly.type
_entity_poly.pdbx_seq_one_letter_code
_entity_poly.pdbx_strand_id
1 'polypeptide(L)'
;MRFYFSSFENRKPPSPLKNSLTIEFVWQILAVAALIIGANYIRWRWMDSLNYDALWYAVPLAVAETLAYIGSVLFTLNLWLVRDVPMQTPPGCINECLDVENLSDDRPVKVDLFIATYSEEIELVRLSIRDAKRVVYPCPIDYKIYVLDDGRRPEMKQVAQEEGVYYLCRANNIGYKAGNLRNGMENTDGDFIVICDADTRVFPTILSNTLGYFRDPLVAWVQTPQWFYDLPEGKRLPLLLQQKMGAPGKAIGKTLEALLGPLTIGHDPFFNDPKMFYDVILRRRNRANAAFCCGAASVHRREAIMQSALRNYAENVEREIALHTSDITDHELRTTLGQAMRPHVVFDMELTPYKFHVSEDIYTSIMLHGDPEKRWRSVMHPDVESKMLSPQDLLTWMIQRFKYAAGSLDIFLHDKIFNNRNLKLSPAQKLMYGTTFWSYLACLWNTVFLISPLIYLFTGIPPVSAYSTPFYLHFLPFFLISELAFMFGTWGISAWDGKSSYLALFSMNLRALDTVLRGEKIKFHVTPKERQQGNFLGLVRPQLAIILLTLSGLLWGGIQLALGNIADPAGYVINIFWGGVNIMAMLPMVLAAIWRPETDEALEEPSSCH
;
A
#
# COMPACT_ATOMS: atom_id res chain seq x y z
N MET A 1 2.81 -4.64 34.73
CA MET A 1 2.03 -4.74 33.48
C MET A 1 2.86 -5.46 32.45
N ARG A 2 2.34 -6.54 31.87
CA ARG A 2 2.93 -7.14 30.67
C ARG A 2 2.68 -6.17 29.52
N PHE A 3 3.70 -5.81 28.74
CA PHE A 3 3.51 -5.03 27.51
C PHE A 3 2.56 -5.84 26.59
N TYR A 4 1.46 -5.26 26.09
CA TYR A 4 0.41 -5.96 25.32
C TYR A 4 0.99 -6.92 24.28
N PHE A 5 2.03 -6.47 23.57
CA PHE A 5 2.64 -7.17 22.45
C PHE A 5 3.60 -8.31 22.85
N SER A 6 3.96 -8.43 24.13
CA SER A 6 4.81 -9.51 24.63
C SER A 6 4.22 -10.91 24.39
N SER A 7 2.90 -11.00 24.25
CA SER A 7 2.17 -12.22 23.90
C SER A 7 2.47 -12.73 22.49
N PHE A 8 2.86 -11.84 21.57
CA PHE A 8 3.07 -12.15 20.16
C PHE A 8 4.54 -12.40 19.78
N GLU A 9 5.49 -12.18 20.70
CA GLU A 9 6.93 -12.22 20.43
C GLU A 9 7.44 -13.51 19.79
N ASN A 10 6.81 -14.65 20.11
CA ASN A 10 7.21 -15.97 19.65
C ASN A 10 6.64 -16.32 18.26
N ARG A 11 5.79 -15.47 17.67
CA ARG A 11 5.26 -15.70 16.33
C ARG A 11 6.39 -15.63 15.31
N LYS A 12 6.25 -16.42 14.25
CA LYS A 12 7.19 -16.44 13.12
C LYS A 12 6.53 -15.89 11.88
N PRO A 13 7.29 -15.18 11.03
CA PRO A 13 6.76 -14.71 9.77
C PRO A 13 6.35 -15.90 8.89
N PRO A 14 5.31 -15.72 8.07
CA PRO A 14 4.99 -16.69 7.04
C PRO A 14 6.11 -16.72 5.99
N SER A 15 6.38 -17.89 5.42
CA SER A 15 7.27 -18.00 4.27
C SER A 15 6.68 -17.25 3.06
N PRO A 16 7.52 -16.66 2.18
CA PRO A 16 7.02 -16.03 0.97
C PRO A 16 6.22 -17.01 0.12
N LEU A 17 5.23 -16.47 -0.59
CA LEU A 17 4.48 -17.26 -1.56
C LEU A 17 5.42 -17.97 -2.54
N LYS A 18 5.27 -19.30 -2.65
CA LYS A 18 6.03 -20.09 -3.62
C LYS A 18 5.45 -19.87 -5.01
N ASN A 19 6.30 -19.52 -5.97
CA ASN A 19 5.86 -19.46 -7.37
C ASN A 19 5.82 -20.89 -7.94
N SER A 20 4.66 -21.30 -8.45
CA SER A 20 4.49 -22.54 -9.19
C SER A 20 4.28 -22.20 -10.65
N LEU A 21 5.15 -22.72 -11.52
CA LEU A 21 5.07 -22.49 -12.96
C LEU A 21 3.72 -22.94 -13.52
N THR A 22 3.11 -24.00 -12.97
CA THR A 22 1.79 -24.46 -13.40
C THR A 22 0.69 -23.47 -13.03
N ILE A 23 0.71 -22.94 -11.81
CA ILE A 23 -0.28 -21.94 -11.35
C ILE A 23 -0.13 -20.66 -12.16
N GLU A 24 1.11 -20.21 -12.38
CA GLU A 24 1.41 -19.03 -13.20
C GLU A 24 0.94 -19.21 -14.65
N PHE A 25 1.17 -20.39 -15.24
CA PHE A 25 0.72 -20.69 -16.61
C PHE A 25 -0.81 -20.76 -16.74
N VAL A 26 -1.50 -21.42 -15.79
CA VAL A 26 -2.98 -21.45 -15.77
C VAL A 26 -3.53 -20.04 -15.59
N TRP A 27 -2.93 -19.25 -14.69
CA TRP A 27 -3.27 -17.86 -14.51
C TRP A 27 -3.12 -17.04 -15.80
N GLN A 28 -1.99 -17.17 -16.52
CA GLN A 28 -1.74 -16.45 -17.78
C GLN A 28 -2.80 -16.78 -18.84
N ILE A 29 -3.18 -18.07 -18.98
CA ILE A 29 -4.25 -18.49 -19.91
C ILE A 29 -5.57 -17.84 -19.53
N LEU A 30 -5.97 -17.94 -18.26
CA LEU A 30 -7.23 -17.38 -17.77
C LEU A 30 -7.26 -15.86 -17.88
N ALA A 31 -6.14 -15.20 -17.61
CA ALA A 31 -6.02 -13.75 -17.72
C ALA A 31 -6.15 -13.28 -19.18
N VAL A 32 -5.49 -13.94 -20.13
CA VAL A 32 -5.64 -13.63 -21.56
C VAL A 32 -7.08 -13.87 -22.03
N ALA A 33 -7.68 -14.99 -21.63
CA ALA A 33 -9.08 -15.27 -21.94
C ALA A 33 -10.02 -14.22 -21.34
N ALA A 34 -9.84 -13.84 -20.07
CA ALA A 34 -10.60 -12.79 -19.40
C ALA A 34 -10.51 -11.45 -20.14
N LEU A 35 -9.32 -11.08 -20.62
CA LEU A 35 -9.13 -9.85 -21.39
C LEU A 35 -9.81 -9.91 -22.76
N ILE A 36 -9.67 -11.01 -23.51
CA ILE A 36 -10.31 -11.14 -24.84
C ILE A 36 -11.83 -11.10 -24.71
N ILE A 37 -12.39 -11.88 -23.77
CA ILE A 37 -13.85 -11.95 -23.54
C ILE A 37 -14.34 -10.63 -22.94
N GLY A 38 -13.56 -9.99 -22.06
CA GLY A 38 -13.86 -8.68 -21.51
C GLY A 38 -13.87 -7.58 -22.57
N ALA A 39 -12.93 -7.57 -23.52
CA ALA A 39 -12.96 -6.65 -24.65
C ALA A 39 -14.20 -6.86 -25.52
N ASN A 40 -14.61 -8.11 -25.74
CA ASN A 40 -15.85 -8.43 -26.44
C ASN A 40 -17.09 -7.93 -25.68
N TYR A 41 -17.13 -8.12 -24.35
CA TYR A 41 -18.19 -7.60 -23.49
C TYR A 41 -18.25 -6.06 -23.55
N ILE A 42 -17.13 -5.36 -23.37
CA ILE A 42 -17.10 -3.89 -23.41
C ILE A 42 -17.51 -3.36 -24.79
N ARG A 43 -17.08 -3.99 -25.88
CA ARG A 43 -17.57 -3.65 -27.23
C ARG A 43 -19.09 -3.77 -27.31
N TRP A 44 -19.65 -4.91 -26.90
CA TRP A 44 -21.10 -5.14 -26.88
C TRP A 44 -21.85 -4.16 -25.96
N ARG A 45 -21.22 -3.77 -24.84
CA ARG A 45 -21.73 -2.74 -23.94
C ARG A 45 -21.99 -1.41 -24.65
N TRP A 46 -21.04 -0.96 -25.47
CA TRP A 46 -21.15 0.30 -26.20
C TRP A 46 -21.99 0.24 -27.47
N MET A 47 -22.00 -0.90 -28.17
CA MET A 47 -22.63 -1.01 -29.49
C MET A 47 -24.11 -1.40 -29.43
N ASP A 48 -24.46 -2.35 -28.56
CA ASP A 48 -25.72 -3.10 -28.73
C ASP A 48 -26.64 -3.07 -27.51
N SER A 49 -26.10 -2.79 -26.31
CA SER A 49 -26.83 -3.04 -25.06
C SER A 49 -27.15 -1.81 -24.22
N LEU A 50 -26.78 -0.59 -24.66
CA LEU A 50 -27.16 0.62 -23.94
C LEU A 50 -28.68 0.77 -23.91
N ASN A 51 -29.22 1.14 -22.75
CA ASN A 51 -30.60 1.60 -22.66
C ASN A 51 -30.69 3.05 -23.15
N TYR A 52 -31.21 3.25 -24.37
CA TYR A 52 -31.36 4.58 -24.98
C TYR A 52 -32.41 5.45 -24.28
N ASP A 53 -33.39 4.86 -23.60
CA ASP A 53 -34.39 5.61 -22.83
C ASP A 53 -33.82 6.13 -21.49
N ALA A 54 -32.67 5.58 -21.06
CA ALA A 54 -32.01 5.92 -19.80
C ALA A 54 -30.50 6.15 -19.97
N LEU A 55 -30.10 6.92 -20.98
CA LEU A 55 -28.68 7.21 -21.26
C LEU A 55 -27.93 7.84 -20.07
N TRP A 56 -28.63 8.64 -19.25
CA TRP A 56 -28.08 9.23 -18.03
C TRP A 56 -27.60 8.19 -17.01
N TYR A 57 -28.11 6.97 -17.07
CA TYR A 57 -27.71 5.83 -16.23
C TYR A 57 -26.83 4.85 -17.00
N ALA A 58 -27.21 4.51 -18.24
CA ALA A 58 -26.51 3.53 -19.06
C ALA A 58 -25.07 3.97 -19.43
N VAL A 59 -24.86 5.24 -19.79
CA VAL A 59 -23.55 5.75 -20.19
C VAL A 59 -22.57 5.81 -19.02
N PRO A 60 -22.89 6.40 -17.85
CA PRO A 60 -21.97 6.38 -16.71
C PRO A 60 -21.61 4.96 -16.26
N LEU A 61 -22.54 4.01 -16.31
CA LEU A 61 -22.24 2.61 -16.00
C LEU A 61 -21.28 2.00 -17.03
N ALA A 62 -21.51 2.18 -18.33
CA ALA A 62 -20.62 1.67 -19.37
C ALA A 62 -19.21 2.30 -19.30
N VAL A 63 -19.11 3.58 -18.95
CA VAL A 63 -17.82 4.24 -18.67
C VAL A 63 -17.15 3.62 -17.45
N ALA A 64 -17.88 3.42 -16.35
CA ALA A 64 -17.36 2.78 -15.15
C ALA A 64 -16.84 1.35 -15.42
N GLU A 65 -17.59 0.55 -16.18
CA GLU A 65 -17.18 -0.78 -16.65
C GLU A 65 -15.91 -0.72 -17.51
N THR A 66 -15.80 0.28 -18.40
CA THR A 66 -14.63 0.48 -19.26
C THR A 66 -13.39 0.84 -18.44
N LEU A 67 -13.52 1.75 -17.47
CA LEU A 67 -12.42 2.15 -16.58
C LEU A 67 -11.95 0.99 -15.68
N ALA A 68 -12.90 0.21 -15.16
CA ALA A 68 -12.59 -1.01 -14.40
C ALA A 68 -11.89 -2.04 -15.28
N TYR A 69 -12.31 -2.22 -16.53
CA TYR A 69 -11.67 -3.12 -17.49
C TYR A 69 -10.24 -2.69 -17.83
N ILE A 70 -9.98 -1.39 -18.02
CA ILE A 70 -8.60 -0.85 -18.12
C ILE A 70 -7.79 -1.20 -16.87
N GLY A 71 -8.39 -1.06 -15.68
CA GLY A 71 -7.80 -1.49 -14.42
C GLY A 71 -7.41 -2.98 -14.42
N SER A 72 -8.28 -3.86 -14.92
CA SER A 72 -7.99 -5.28 -15.07
C SER A 72 -6.83 -5.56 -16.03
N VAL A 73 -6.75 -4.84 -17.16
CA VAL A 73 -5.59 -4.93 -18.07
C VAL A 73 -4.30 -4.53 -17.35
N LEU A 74 -4.30 -3.39 -16.66
CA LEU A 74 -3.14 -2.89 -15.90
C LEU A 74 -2.72 -3.84 -14.78
N PHE A 75 -3.69 -4.45 -14.09
CA PHE A 75 -3.46 -5.44 -13.04
C PHE A 75 -2.86 -6.73 -13.62
N THR A 76 -3.41 -7.25 -14.72
CA THR A 76 -2.86 -8.42 -15.42
C THR A 76 -1.43 -8.17 -15.89
N LEU A 77 -1.14 -6.99 -16.44
CA LEU A 77 0.21 -6.63 -16.83
C LEU A 77 1.16 -6.54 -15.62
N ASN A 78 0.72 -6.00 -14.48
CA ASN A 78 1.51 -6.01 -13.25
C ASN A 78 1.80 -7.44 -12.78
N LEU A 79 0.82 -8.34 -12.87
CA LEU A 79 0.94 -9.72 -12.37
C LEU A 79 1.64 -10.71 -13.32
N TRP A 80 1.97 -10.29 -14.54
CA TRP A 80 2.36 -11.16 -15.67
C TRP A 80 3.38 -12.27 -15.39
N LEU A 81 4.42 -11.95 -14.61
CA LEU A 81 5.52 -12.86 -14.36
C LEU A 81 6.14 -12.55 -13.01
N VAL A 82 6.40 -13.58 -12.20
CA VAL A 82 7.25 -13.44 -11.03
C VAL A 82 8.70 -13.69 -11.44
N ARG A 83 9.57 -12.71 -11.26
CA ARG A 83 11.02 -12.85 -11.45
C ARG A 83 11.75 -12.25 -10.27
N ASP A 84 12.08 -13.10 -9.31
CA ASP A 84 12.86 -12.68 -8.16
C ASP A 84 14.32 -12.46 -8.53
N VAL A 85 14.93 -11.46 -7.89
CA VAL A 85 16.37 -11.26 -7.99
C VAL A 85 17.04 -12.28 -7.08
N PRO A 86 17.97 -13.12 -7.59
CA PRO A 86 18.62 -14.13 -6.77
C PRO A 86 19.42 -13.46 -5.67
N MET A 87 19.26 -13.94 -4.44
CA MET A 87 20.06 -13.49 -3.30
C MET A 87 21.52 -13.87 -3.53
N GLN A 88 22.43 -12.91 -3.34
CA GLN A 88 23.87 -13.11 -3.45
C GLN A 88 24.50 -13.19 -2.07
N THR A 89 25.75 -13.68 -2.00
CA THR A 89 26.51 -13.62 -0.74
C THR A 89 26.76 -12.16 -0.35
N PRO A 90 26.64 -11.82 0.95
CA PRO A 90 26.91 -10.47 1.41
C PRO A 90 28.35 -10.03 1.10
N PRO A 91 28.57 -8.75 0.73
CA PRO A 91 29.89 -8.23 0.43
C PRO A 91 30.81 -8.27 1.65
N GLY A 92 32.07 -8.70 1.45
CA GLY A 92 33.09 -8.72 2.50
C GLY A 92 33.72 -7.34 2.75
N CYS A 93 33.77 -6.51 1.73
CA CYS A 93 34.29 -5.14 1.78
C CYS A 93 33.50 -4.19 0.85
N ILE A 94 33.71 -2.89 1.01
CA ILE A 94 32.98 -1.87 0.24
C ILE A 94 33.26 -1.94 -1.26
N ASN A 95 34.48 -2.30 -1.66
CA ASN A 95 34.88 -2.35 -3.07
C ASN A 95 34.10 -3.38 -3.90
N GLU A 96 33.49 -4.39 -3.26
CA GLU A 96 32.57 -5.32 -3.94
C GLU A 96 31.23 -4.69 -4.33
N CYS A 97 30.91 -3.50 -3.82
CA CYS A 97 29.66 -2.78 -4.07
C CYS A 97 29.84 -1.54 -4.96
N LEU A 98 31.06 -1.25 -5.39
CA LEU A 98 31.42 -0.04 -6.13
C LEU A 98 31.71 -0.36 -7.59
N ASP A 99 31.48 0.62 -8.46
CA ASP A 99 31.97 0.60 -9.84
C ASP A 99 33.50 0.68 -9.84
N VAL A 100 34.16 0.12 -10.87
CA VAL A 100 35.64 0.10 -11.00
C VAL A 100 36.25 1.52 -10.92
N GLU A 101 35.50 2.52 -11.40
CA GLU A 101 35.92 3.93 -11.41
C GLU A 101 35.85 4.58 -10.01
N ASN A 102 35.10 3.98 -9.08
CA ASN A 102 34.81 4.52 -7.75
C ASN A 102 35.49 3.74 -6.62
N LEU A 103 36.38 2.80 -6.94
CA LEU A 103 37.09 2.00 -5.93
C LEU A 103 37.80 2.90 -4.91
N SER A 104 37.68 2.53 -3.64
CA SER A 104 38.31 3.22 -2.51
C SER A 104 39.33 2.33 -1.82
N ASP A 105 39.93 2.85 -0.74
CA ASP A 105 40.68 2.00 0.19
C ASP A 105 39.80 0.85 0.68
N ASP A 106 40.38 -0.36 0.74
CA ASP A 106 39.64 -1.55 1.10
C ASP A 106 39.31 -1.53 2.60
N ARG A 107 38.01 -1.50 2.90
CA ARG A 107 37.50 -1.38 4.27
C ARG A 107 36.19 -2.15 4.44
N PRO A 108 35.81 -2.47 5.69
CA PRO A 108 34.48 -2.96 6.00
C PRO A 108 33.39 -2.03 5.47
N VAL A 109 32.26 -2.64 5.09
CA VAL A 109 31.05 -1.91 4.74
C VAL A 109 30.54 -1.15 5.96
N LYS A 110 30.16 0.12 5.78
CA LYS A 110 29.53 0.92 6.83
C LYS A 110 28.01 0.92 6.67
N VAL A 111 27.29 0.67 7.75
CA VAL A 111 25.83 0.66 7.75
C VAL A 111 25.29 1.47 8.93
N ASP A 112 24.47 2.47 8.63
CA ASP A 112 23.71 3.20 9.62
C ASP A 112 22.27 2.65 9.68
N LEU A 113 21.82 2.19 10.84
CA LEU A 113 20.41 1.88 11.08
C LEU A 113 19.73 3.06 11.75
N PHE A 114 18.72 3.61 11.09
CA PHE A 114 17.92 4.74 11.55
C PHE A 114 16.58 4.27 12.10
N ILE A 115 16.30 4.59 13.37
CA ILE A 115 15.00 4.41 14.02
C ILE A 115 14.35 5.78 14.15
N ALA A 116 13.40 6.10 13.29
CA ALA A 116 12.69 7.38 13.30
C ALA A 116 11.52 7.34 14.31
N THR A 117 11.48 8.31 15.22
CA THR A 117 10.43 8.40 16.26
C THR A 117 10.02 9.85 16.52
N TYR A 118 8.78 10.05 16.96
CA TYR A 118 8.22 11.34 17.32
C TYR A 118 7.49 11.30 18.67
N SER A 119 6.47 10.45 18.79
CA SER A 119 5.61 10.36 19.98
C SER A 119 5.37 8.92 20.45
N GLU A 120 6.05 7.95 19.86
CA GLU A 120 5.92 6.54 20.22
C GLU A 120 6.49 6.25 21.61
N GLU A 121 5.91 5.27 22.30
CA GLU A 121 6.32 4.92 23.65
C GLU A 121 7.82 4.55 23.73
N ILE A 122 8.49 5.03 24.77
CA ILE A 122 9.93 4.85 24.96
C ILE A 122 10.32 3.37 24.98
N GLU A 123 9.55 2.52 25.67
CA GLU A 123 9.83 1.08 25.73
C GLU A 123 9.63 0.38 24.40
N LEU A 124 8.68 0.84 23.58
CA LEU A 124 8.49 0.34 22.23
C LEU A 124 9.74 0.59 21.37
N VAL A 125 10.27 1.82 21.41
CA VAL A 125 11.50 2.17 20.70
C VAL A 125 12.69 1.39 21.26
N ARG A 126 12.77 1.18 22.58
CA ARG A 126 13.82 0.37 23.22
C ARG A 126 13.83 -1.07 22.69
N LEU A 127 12.67 -1.68 22.47
CA LEU A 127 12.59 -3.02 21.86
C LEU A 127 13.16 -3.04 20.43
N SER A 128 12.89 -2.02 19.63
CA SER A 128 13.47 -1.85 18.29
C SER A 128 14.98 -1.69 18.33
N ILE A 129 15.52 -0.92 19.29
CA ILE A 129 16.97 -0.79 19.52
C ILE A 129 17.59 -2.16 19.85
N ARG A 130 16.97 -2.92 20.75
CA ARG A 130 17.48 -4.23 21.18
C ARG A 130 17.46 -5.28 20.08
N ASP A 131 16.49 -5.24 19.17
CA ASP A 131 16.46 -6.12 18.00
C ASP A 131 17.49 -5.68 16.96
N ALA A 132 17.65 -4.37 16.74
CA ALA A 132 18.70 -3.83 15.87
C ALA A 132 20.11 -4.21 16.34
N LYS A 133 20.36 -4.32 17.66
CA LYS A 133 21.64 -4.80 18.23
C LYS A 133 21.91 -6.29 17.98
N ARG A 134 20.89 -7.07 17.63
CA ARG A 134 20.98 -8.51 17.37
C ARG A 134 21.23 -8.84 15.89
N VAL A 135 21.34 -7.82 15.03
CA VAL A 135 21.69 -7.99 13.62
C VAL A 135 23.05 -8.69 13.51
N VAL A 136 23.09 -9.72 12.66
CA VAL A 136 24.28 -10.51 12.39
C VAL A 136 24.75 -10.29 10.95
N TYR A 137 26.06 -10.33 10.76
CA TYR A 137 26.68 -10.22 9.45
C TYR A 137 27.87 -11.18 9.37
N PRO A 138 28.03 -11.95 8.27
CA PRO A 138 29.04 -12.99 8.20
C PRO A 138 30.48 -12.47 8.03
N CYS A 139 30.65 -11.17 7.72
CA CYS A 139 31.93 -10.52 7.49
C CYS A 139 32.14 -9.36 8.48
N PRO A 140 33.36 -8.78 8.58
CA PRO A 140 33.55 -7.53 9.30
C PRO A 140 32.66 -6.41 8.73
N ILE A 141 31.97 -5.67 9.60
CA ILE A 141 31.09 -4.56 9.24
C ILE A 141 31.20 -3.45 10.29
N ASP A 142 31.14 -2.19 9.85
CA ASP A 142 30.98 -1.04 10.75
C ASP A 142 29.49 -0.70 10.81
N TYR A 143 28.83 -1.13 11.89
CA TYR A 143 27.39 -1.03 12.05
C TYR A 143 27.03 -0.13 13.23
N LYS A 144 26.28 0.94 12.97
CA LYS A 144 25.89 1.94 13.96
C LYS A 144 24.37 2.12 13.97
N ILE A 145 23.80 2.26 15.16
CA ILE A 145 22.36 2.45 15.37
C ILE A 145 22.12 3.88 15.84
N TYR A 146 21.19 4.58 15.19
CA TYR A 146 20.81 5.95 15.51
C TYR A 146 19.30 6.03 15.77
N VAL A 147 18.94 6.59 16.91
CA VAL A 147 17.57 7.01 17.22
C VAL A 147 17.42 8.45 16.75
N LEU A 148 16.51 8.66 15.79
CA LEU A 148 16.21 9.97 15.21
C LEU A 148 14.90 10.47 15.83
N ASP A 149 14.98 11.35 16.83
CA ASP A 149 13.84 11.76 17.65
C ASP A 149 13.37 13.20 17.34
N ASP A 150 12.29 13.30 16.57
CA ASP A 150 11.61 14.57 16.26
C ASP A 150 10.73 15.09 17.42
N GLY A 151 10.56 14.27 18.47
CA GLY A 151 9.84 14.62 19.70
C GLY A 151 10.70 15.41 20.70
N ARG A 152 12.04 15.39 20.54
CA ARG A 152 13.01 16.02 21.46
C ARG A 152 12.82 15.58 22.92
N ARG A 153 12.62 14.28 23.14
CA ARG A 153 12.24 13.72 24.44
C ARG A 153 13.49 13.38 25.27
N PRO A 154 13.70 14.01 26.44
CA PRO A 154 14.84 13.71 27.31
C PRO A 154 14.92 12.23 27.72
N GLU A 155 13.77 11.60 27.94
CA GLU A 155 13.67 10.18 28.31
C GLU A 155 14.18 9.28 27.19
N MET A 156 13.87 9.63 25.93
CA MET A 156 14.35 8.86 24.77
C MET A 156 15.87 8.96 24.62
N LYS A 157 16.43 10.15 24.88
CA LYS A 157 17.89 10.35 24.90
C LYS A 157 18.56 9.51 25.98
N GLN A 158 17.99 9.45 27.18
CA GLN A 158 18.49 8.61 28.26
C GLN A 158 18.50 7.13 27.86
N VAL A 159 17.41 6.63 27.28
CA VAL A 159 17.32 5.24 26.83
C VAL A 159 18.33 4.91 25.74
N ALA A 160 18.56 5.82 24.80
CA ALA A 160 19.60 5.63 23.77
C ALA A 160 20.99 5.50 24.41
N GLN A 161 21.30 6.31 25.44
CA GLN A 161 22.55 6.22 26.19
C GLN A 161 22.67 4.91 26.97
N GLU A 162 21.61 4.47 27.65
CA GLU A 162 21.56 3.21 28.38
C GLU A 162 21.77 1.99 27.47
N GLU A 163 21.19 2.02 26.26
CA GLU A 163 21.36 0.97 25.27
C GLU A 163 22.68 1.08 24.47
N GLY A 164 23.46 2.14 24.67
CA GLY A 164 24.74 2.36 24.00
C GLY A 164 24.62 2.68 22.51
N VAL A 165 23.55 3.35 22.11
CA VAL A 165 23.28 3.76 20.71
C VAL A 165 23.29 5.28 20.57
N TYR A 166 23.40 5.77 19.33
CA TYR A 166 23.45 7.21 19.07
C TYR A 166 22.05 7.83 19.10
N TYR A 167 21.96 9.06 19.60
CA TYR A 167 20.72 9.85 19.63
C TYR A 167 20.93 11.13 18.82
N LEU A 168 20.04 11.37 17.86
CA LEU A 168 20.01 12.58 17.05
C LEU A 168 18.63 13.24 17.19
N CYS A 169 18.63 14.56 17.31
CA CYS A 169 17.43 15.38 17.31
C CYS A 169 17.70 16.66 16.50
N ARG A 170 16.64 17.41 16.17
CA ARG A 170 16.74 18.66 15.40
C ARG A 170 15.81 19.74 15.94
N ALA A 171 16.13 20.99 15.59
CA ALA A 171 15.45 22.16 16.13
C ALA A 171 14.01 22.35 15.62
N ASN A 172 13.72 21.93 14.39
CA ASN A 172 12.41 22.06 13.76
C ASN A 172 11.94 20.73 13.15
N ASN A 173 10.65 20.60 12.83
CA ASN A 173 10.06 19.37 12.28
C ASN A 173 9.71 19.53 10.79
N ILE A 174 10.46 20.37 10.06
CA ILE A 174 10.22 20.62 8.63
C ILE A 174 10.42 19.30 7.86
N GLY A 175 9.50 18.98 6.96
CA GLY A 175 9.58 17.74 6.16
C GLY A 175 9.30 16.44 6.94
N TYR A 176 8.83 16.51 8.20
CA TYR A 176 8.43 15.35 9.01
C TYR A 176 9.48 14.23 9.00
N LYS A 177 9.08 12.98 8.77
CA LYS A 177 9.98 11.82 8.69
C LYS A 177 11.10 12.01 7.66
N ALA A 178 10.80 12.51 6.46
CA ALA A 178 11.81 12.75 5.42
C ALA A 178 12.88 13.76 5.89
N GLY A 179 12.45 14.81 6.59
CA GLY A 179 13.38 15.78 7.19
C GLY A 179 14.18 15.22 8.36
N ASN A 180 13.60 14.30 9.13
CA ASN A 180 14.31 13.61 10.22
C ASN A 180 15.40 12.68 9.65
N LEU A 181 15.09 11.94 8.59
CA LEU A 181 16.06 11.13 7.85
C LEU A 181 17.19 11.97 7.24
N ARG A 182 16.86 13.14 6.67
CA ARG A 182 17.86 14.12 6.22
C ARG A 182 18.82 14.52 7.34
N ASN A 183 18.30 14.88 8.52
CA ASN A 183 19.12 15.24 9.67
C ASN A 183 20.04 14.07 10.09
N GLY A 184 19.53 12.83 10.06
CA GLY A 184 20.35 11.63 10.24
C GLY A 184 21.49 11.56 9.22
N MET A 185 21.17 11.71 7.93
CA MET A 185 22.17 11.65 6.85
C MET A 185 23.25 12.74 6.93
N GLU A 186 22.93 13.93 7.42
CA GLU A 186 23.89 15.04 7.59
C GLU A 186 24.88 14.80 8.73
N ASN A 187 24.56 13.91 9.67
CA ASN A 187 25.36 13.64 10.87
C ASN A 187 26.03 12.26 10.86
N THR A 188 25.89 11.48 9.78
CA THR A 188 26.42 10.11 9.70
C THR A 188 27.03 9.80 8.32
N ASP A 189 27.86 8.77 8.26
CA ASP A 189 28.74 8.46 7.13
C ASP A 189 28.62 7.02 6.58
N GLY A 190 27.56 6.29 6.91
CA GLY A 190 27.36 4.91 6.45
C GLY A 190 27.16 4.79 4.95
N ASP A 191 27.74 3.76 4.31
CA ASP A 191 27.56 3.51 2.88
C ASP A 191 26.11 3.13 2.55
N PHE A 192 25.51 2.36 3.46
CA PHE A 192 24.11 1.95 3.41
C PHE A 192 23.34 2.41 4.64
N ILE A 193 22.04 2.64 4.44
CA ILE A 193 21.12 3.12 5.46
C ILE A 193 19.96 2.13 5.58
N VAL A 194 19.72 1.61 6.78
CA VAL A 194 18.51 0.84 7.10
C VAL A 194 17.48 1.80 7.69
N ILE A 195 16.30 1.89 7.09
CA ILE A 195 15.22 2.74 7.58
C ILE A 195 14.19 1.92 8.36
N CYS A 196 14.00 2.29 9.61
CA CYS A 196 13.02 1.71 10.52
C CYS A 196 12.08 2.81 11.05
N ASP A 197 10.77 2.54 11.05
CA ASP A 197 9.87 3.25 11.96
C ASP A 197 10.16 2.84 13.41
N ALA A 198 9.68 3.63 14.37
CA ALA A 198 9.81 3.37 15.80
C ALA A 198 9.38 1.95 16.22
N ASP A 199 8.35 1.39 15.57
CA ASP A 199 7.81 0.05 15.79
C ASP A 199 8.36 -1.02 14.83
N THR A 200 9.29 -0.65 13.94
CA THR A 200 9.94 -1.59 13.03
C THR A 200 11.10 -2.30 13.72
N ARG A 201 10.91 -3.59 13.96
CA ARG A 201 11.89 -4.44 14.63
C ARG A 201 12.50 -5.40 13.62
N VAL A 202 13.75 -5.15 13.27
CA VAL A 202 14.49 -5.95 12.27
C VAL A 202 14.86 -7.33 12.83
N PHE A 203 14.88 -8.33 11.96
CA PHE A 203 15.42 -9.64 12.30
C PHE A 203 16.95 -9.65 12.21
N PRO A 204 17.61 -10.58 12.92
CA PRO A 204 19.06 -10.71 12.88
C PRO A 204 19.63 -10.80 11.45
N THR A 205 18.85 -11.37 10.53
CA THR A 205 19.23 -11.69 9.15
C THR A 205 19.07 -10.55 8.14
N ILE A 206 18.52 -9.39 8.54
CA ILE A 206 18.21 -8.29 7.61
C ILE A 206 19.40 -7.93 6.72
N LEU A 207 20.61 -7.77 7.28
CA LEU A 207 21.79 -7.39 6.50
C LEU A 207 22.39 -8.58 5.73
N SER A 208 22.42 -9.77 6.32
CA SER A 208 22.94 -10.97 5.65
C SER A 208 22.10 -11.40 4.45
N ASN A 209 20.81 -11.08 4.42
CA ASN A 209 19.91 -11.48 3.35
C ASN A 209 19.71 -10.36 2.30
N THR A 210 20.06 -9.11 2.61
CA THR A 210 19.81 -7.97 1.71
C THR A 210 21.07 -7.30 1.15
N LEU A 211 22.21 -7.26 1.88
CA LEU A 211 23.38 -6.50 1.40
C LEU A 211 24.03 -7.11 0.15
N GLY A 212 23.86 -8.41 -0.08
CA GLY A 212 24.34 -9.08 -1.30
C GLY A 212 23.80 -8.48 -2.60
N TYR A 213 22.60 -7.89 -2.60
CA TYR A 213 22.04 -7.24 -3.78
C TYR A 213 22.81 -5.98 -4.21
N PHE A 214 23.52 -5.32 -3.28
CA PHE A 214 24.28 -4.09 -3.56
C PHE A 214 25.66 -4.34 -4.16
N ARG A 215 26.06 -5.60 -4.35
CA ARG A 215 27.17 -5.92 -5.27
C ARG A 215 26.91 -5.43 -6.68
N ASP A 216 25.64 -5.26 -7.02
CA ASP A 216 25.25 -4.48 -8.17
C ASP A 216 25.35 -2.98 -7.84
N PRO A 217 26.30 -2.24 -8.45
CA PRO A 217 26.54 -0.83 -8.14
C PRO A 217 25.35 0.06 -8.50
N LEU A 218 24.42 -0.42 -9.34
CA LEU A 218 23.22 0.30 -9.72
C LEU A 218 22.01 0.03 -8.81
N VAL A 219 22.11 -0.87 -7.82
CA VAL A 219 21.01 -1.06 -6.86
C VAL A 219 21.05 0.08 -5.83
N ALA A 220 19.96 0.86 -5.80
CA ALA A 220 19.77 1.98 -4.89
C ALA A 220 19.06 1.58 -3.59
N TRP A 221 18.12 0.64 -3.62
CA TRP A 221 17.50 0.11 -2.41
C TRP A 221 17.01 -1.33 -2.55
N VAL A 222 16.88 -1.98 -1.40
CA VAL A 222 16.24 -3.28 -1.22
C VAL A 222 15.09 -3.10 -0.24
N GLN A 223 13.87 -3.37 -0.69
CA GLN A 223 12.66 -3.41 0.14
C GLN A 223 12.42 -4.84 0.63
N THR A 224 12.07 -4.99 1.91
CA THR A 224 11.59 -6.27 2.47
C THR A 224 10.09 -6.17 2.80
N PRO A 225 9.34 -7.28 2.83
CA PRO A 225 7.94 -7.26 3.24
C PRO A 225 7.82 -6.79 4.69
N GLN A 226 6.85 -5.91 4.95
CA GLN A 226 6.50 -5.50 6.30
C GLN A 226 5.50 -6.49 6.87
N TRP A 227 5.80 -7.11 8.02
CA TRP A 227 4.92 -8.09 8.65
C TRP A 227 4.37 -7.59 9.98
N PHE A 228 3.05 -7.51 10.07
CA PHE A 228 2.34 -7.25 11.32
C PHE A 228 2.15 -8.56 12.10
N TYR A 229 2.87 -8.69 13.22
CA TYR A 229 2.89 -9.92 14.01
C TYR A 229 1.80 -9.95 15.09
N ASP A 230 1.13 -8.84 15.34
CA ASP A 230 0.07 -8.65 16.33
C ASP A 230 -1.35 -8.87 15.76
N LEU A 231 -1.46 -9.27 14.48
CA LEU A 231 -2.77 -9.50 13.87
C LEU A 231 -3.56 -10.60 14.60
N PRO A 232 -4.83 -10.35 14.96
CA PRO A 232 -5.71 -11.39 15.47
C PRO A 232 -5.92 -12.48 14.41
N GLU A 233 -5.51 -13.72 14.72
CA GLU A 233 -5.73 -14.87 13.82
C GLU A 233 -7.21 -15.34 13.82
N GLY A 234 -7.99 -14.85 14.79
CA GLY A 234 -9.35 -15.29 15.03
C GLY A 234 -9.44 -16.70 15.61
N LYS A 235 -10.61 -17.05 16.10
CA LYS A 235 -10.93 -18.40 16.62
C LYS A 235 -11.80 -19.11 15.58
N ARG A 236 -11.48 -20.36 15.25
CA ARG A 236 -12.28 -21.15 14.29
C ARG A 236 -13.71 -21.34 14.80
N LEU A 237 -14.69 -21.23 13.90
CA LEU A 237 -16.12 -21.32 14.21
C LEU A 237 -16.50 -22.59 14.99
N PRO A 238 -16.01 -23.81 14.65
CA PRO A 238 -16.29 -25.00 15.44
C PRO A 238 -15.81 -24.90 16.88
N LEU A 239 -14.68 -24.24 17.14
CA LEU A 239 -14.15 -24.07 18.50
C LEU A 239 -14.99 -23.07 19.30
N LEU A 240 -15.41 -21.97 18.66
CA LEU A 240 -16.30 -20.99 19.27
C LEU A 240 -17.67 -21.56 19.58
N LEU A 241 -18.25 -22.31 18.64
CA LEU A 241 -19.52 -22.99 18.85
C LEU A 241 -19.39 -24.13 19.88
N GLN A 242 -18.22 -24.78 19.95
CA GLN A 242 -17.93 -25.75 21.01
C GLN A 242 -17.94 -25.09 22.39
N GLN A 243 -17.34 -23.90 22.54
CA GLN A 243 -17.33 -23.16 23.81
C GLN A 243 -18.74 -22.72 24.24
N LYS A 244 -19.60 -22.33 23.29
CA LYS A 244 -20.98 -21.89 23.61
C LYS A 244 -22.00 -23.01 23.75
N MET A 245 -21.89 -24.07 22.96
CA MET A 245 -22.92 -25.10 22.80
C MET A 245 -22.40 -26.54 22.95
N GLY A 246 -21.16 -26.74 23.40
CA GLY A 246 -20.57 -28.06 23.61
C GLY A 246 -20.36 -28.86 22.31
N ALA A 247 -20.38 -30.19 22.42
CA ALA A 247 -20.17 -31.09 21.28
C ALA A 247 -21.14 -30.87 20.09
N PRO A 248 -22.44 -30.58 20.30
CA PRO A 248 -23.35 -30.21 19.21
C PRO A 248 -22.90 -28.97 18.44
N GLY A 249 -22.42 -27.94 19.15
CA GLY A 249 -21.89 -26.73 18.51
C GLY A 249 -20.66 -27.00 17.65
N LYS A 250 -19.76 -27.87 18.11
CA LYS A 250 -18.59 -28.30 17.33
C LYS A 250 -19.00 -29.01 16.03
N ALA A 251 -20.02 -29.87 16.09
CA ALA A 251 -20.53 -30.58 14.92
C ALA A 251 -21.12 -29.59 13.91
N ILE A 252 -21.98 -28.67 14.35
CA ILE A 252 -22.55 -27.60 13.51
C ILE A 252 -21.45 -26.78 12.86
N GLY A 253 -20.46 -26.33 13.64
CA GLY A 253 -19.35 -25.55 13.11
C GLY A 253 -18.53 -26.32 12.07
N LYS A 254 -18.25 -27.61 12.29
CA LYS A 254 -17.54 -28.45 11.31
C LYS A 254 -18.36 -28.64 10.03
N THR A 255 -19.67 -28.82 10.13
CA THR A 255 -20.56 -28.93 8.97
C THR A 255 -20.58 -27.63 8.18
N LEU A 256 -20.67 -26.48 8.85
CA LEU A 256 -20.59 -25.18 8.21
C LEU A 256 -19.23 -24.95 7.54
N GLU A 257 -18.12 -25.32 8.20
CA GLU A 257 -16.80 -25.23 7.59
C GLU A 257 -16.61 -26.17 6.39
N ALA A 258 -17.25 -27.35 6.39
CA ALA A 258 -17.20 -28.26 5.25
C ALA A 258 -17.94 -27.71 4.02
N LEU A 259 -18.99 -26.90 4.25
CA LEU A 259 -19.79 -26.29 3.18
C LEU A 259 -19.20 -24.98 2.68
N LEU A 260 -18.72 -24.13 3.59
CA LEU A 260 -18.33 -22.74 3.32
C LEU A 260 -16.81 -22.52 3.34
N GLY A 261 -16.03 -23.55 3.67
CA GLY A 261 -14.60 -23.44 3.93
C GLY A 261 -14.29 -23.03 5.38
N PRO A 262 -13.01 -22.88 5.75
CA PRO A 262 -12.62 -22.51 7.11
C PRO A 262 -13.22 -21.15 7.50
N LEU A 263 -13.99 -21.11 8.59
CA LEU A 263 -14.66 -19.92 9.09
C LEU A 263 -13.99 -19.49 10.39
N THR A 264 -13.32 -18.33 10.38
CA THR A 264 -12.66 -17.75 11.56
C THR A 264 -13.37 -16.46 11.99
N ILE A 265 -13.79 -16.40 13.26
CA ILE A 265 -14.41 -15.21 13.84
C ILE A 265 -13.40 -14.52 14.75
N GLY A 266 -13.36 -13.19 14.68
CA GLY A 266 -12.41 -12.37 15.44
C GLY A 266 -11.03 -12.29 14.78
N HIS A 267 -10.93 -12.58 13.48
CA HIS A 267 -9.75 -12.23 12.69
C HIS A 267 -9.67 -10.69 12.55
N ASP A 268 -8.48 -10.19 12.18
CA ASP A 268 -8.26 -8.76 11.93
C ASP A 268 -9.35 -8.16 11.00
N PRO A 269 -10.17 -7.21 11.47
CA PRO A 269 -11.25 -6.65 10.65
C PRO A 269 -10.76 -5.53 9.72
N PHE A 270 -9.50 -5.10 9.84
CA PHE A 270 -8.94 -3.95 9.15
C PHE A 270 -8.15 -4.31 7.88
N PHE A 271 -8.12 -5.58 7.48
CA PHE A 271 -7.36 -6.04 6.30
C PHE A 271 -5.89 -5.56 6.34
N ASN A 272 -5.27 -5.66 7.51
CA ASN A 272 -3.91 -5.21 7.74
C ASN A 272 -2.87 -6.17 7.15
N ASP A 273 -3.21 -7.44 6.88
CA ASP A 273 -2.28 -8.39 6.24
C ASP A 273 -1.79 -7.83 4.88
N PRO A 274 -0.51 -7.46 4.77
CA PRO A 274 -0.01 -6.77 3.59
C PRO A 274 0.54 -7.74 2.53
N LYS A 275 0.40 -9.06 2.72
CA LYS A 275 0.90 -10.08 1.76
C LYS A 275 0.39 -9.88 0.35
N MET A 276 -0.87 -9.50 0.17
CA MET A 276 -1.41 -9.22 -1.17
C MET A 276 -0.60 -8.13 -1.89
N PHE A 277 -0.10 -7.15 -1.14
CA PHE A 277 0.75 -6.12 -1.69
C PHE A 277 2.20 -6.62 -1.87
N TYR A 278 2.86 -7.12 -0.82
CA TYR A 278 4.28 -7.46 -0.87
C TYR A 278 4.58 -8.72 -1.71
N ASP A 279 3.84 -9.81 -1.50
CA ASP A 279 4.12 -11.11 -2.14
C ASP A 279 3.52 -11.20 -3.55
N VAL A 280 2.41 -10.51 -3.81
CA VAL A 280 1.72 -10.59 -5.11
C VAL A 280 2.04 -9.42 -6.00
N ILE A 281 1.74 -8.19 -5.57
CA ILE A 281 1.79 -6.99 -6.40
C ILE A 281 3.21 -6.46 -6.56
N LEU A 282 3.90 -6.17 -5.46
CA LEU A 282 5.20 -5.48 -5.44
C LEU A 282 6.34 -6.39 -5.89
N ARG A 283 6.38 -7.65 -5.41
CA ARG A 283 7.38 -8.65 -5.82
C ARG A 283 7.43 -8.85 -7.35
N ARG A 284 6.28 -8.85 -8.02
CA ARG A 284 6.22 -8.98 -9.50
C ARG A 284 6.73 -7.76 -10.26
N ARG A 285 6.93 -6.62 -9.58
CA ARG A 285 7.54 -5.42 -10.17
C ARG A 285 9.06 -5.49 -10.26
N ASN A 286 9.71 -6.46 -9.61
CA ASN A 286 11.15 -6.72 -9.77
C ASN A 286 11.54 -6.83 -11.24
N ARG A 287 10.75 -7.55 -12.05
CA ARG A 287 11.01 -7.73 -13.50
C ARG A 287 11.06 -6.43 -14.29
N ALA A 288 10.37 -5.40 -13.81
CA ALA A 288 10.21 -4.11 -14.46
C ALA A 288 11.11 -3.03 -13.85
N ASN A 289 11.96 -3.40 -12.87
CA ASN A 289 12.73 -2.45 -12.06
C ASN A 289 11.84 -1.33 -11.50
N ALA A 290 10.72 -1.73 -10.87
CA ALA A 290 9.68 -0.82 -10.40
C ALA A 290 9.17 -1.17 -9.00
N ALA A 291 9.94 -1.97 -8.25
CA ALA A 291 9.66 -2.25 -6.84
C ALA A 291 10.04 -1.01 -6.00
N PHE A 292 9.06 -0.25 -5.57
CA PHE A 292 9.29 1.00 -4.84
C PHE A 292 9.44 0.76 -3.33
N CYS A 293 10.15 1.67 -2.65
CA CYS A 293 10.30 1.66 -1.21
C CYS A 293 8.98 2.03 -0.52
N CYS A 294 8.71 1.42 0.63
CA CYS A 294 7.48 1.58 1.42
C CYS A 294 7.74 2.22 2.80
N GLY A 295 8.77 3.06 2.88
CA GLY A 295 9.06 3.92 4.04
C GLY A 295 9.78 3.25 5.21
N ALA A 296 9.70 1.92 5.38
CA ALA A 296 10.39 1.19 6.44
C ALA A 296 10.75 -0.24 5.99
N ALA A 297 11.59 -0.91 6.77
CA ALA A 297 12.09 -2.27 6.50
C ALA A 297 12.83 -2.36 5.15
N SER A 298 13.67 -1.35 4.89
CA SER A 298 14.36 -1.17 3.63
C SER A 298 15.80 -0.74 3.85
N VAL A 299 16.71 -1.25 3.02
CA VAL A 299 18.12 -0.87 3.00
C VAL A 299 18.37 0.00 1.77
N HIS A 300 19.09 1.11 1.91
CA HIS A 300 19.32 2.10 0.86
C HIS A 300 20.80 2.38 0.69
N ARG A 301 21.25 2.58 -0.55
CA ARG A 301 22.59 3.09 -0.89
C ARG A 301 22.60 4.60 -0.72
N ARG A 302 23.47 5.11 0.16
CA ARG A 302 23.58 6.55 0.44
C ARG A 302 23.93 7.35 -0.81
N GLU A 303 24.89 6.87 -1.60
CA GLU A 303 25.32 7.50 -2.86
C GLU A 303 24.14 7.76 -3.80
N ALA A 304 23.27 6.75 -4.00
CA ALA A 304 22.13 6.86 -4.90
C ALA A 304 21.16 7.97 -4.46
N ILE A 305 20.85 8.00 -3.16
CA ILE A 305 19.97 9.03 -2.58
C ILE A 305 20.60 10.41 -2.74
N MET A 306 21.87 10.56 -2.36
CA MET A 306 22.55 11.86 -2.38
C MET A 306 22.76 12.38 -3.79
N GLN A 307 23.13 11.53 -4.76
CA GLN A 307 23.29 11.94 -6.15
C GLN A 307 21.95 12.44 -6.72
N SER A 308 20.86 11.70 -6.48
CA SER A 308 19.53 12.11 -6.92
C SER A 308 19.09 13.41 -6.24
N ALA A 309 19.38 13.57 -4.95
CA ALA A 309 19.05 14.76 -4.18
C ALA A 309 19.78 16.01 -4.67
N LEU A 310 21.10 15.92 -4.87
CA LEU A 310 21.93 17.02 -5.37
C LEU A 310 21.51 17.46 -6.77
N ARG A 311 21.16 16.50 -7.64
CA ARG A 311 20.63 16.80 -8.97
C ARG A 311 19.30 17.54 -8.90
N ASN A 312 18.34 16.99 -8.14
CA ASN A 312 17.04 17.63 -7.94
C ASN A 312 17.17 19.03 -7.36
N TYR A 313 18.11 19.21 -6.43
CA TYR A 313 18.44 20.50 -5.85
C TYR A 313 18.97 21.48 -6.89
N ALA A 314 19.95 21.08 -7.71
CA ALA A 314 20.45 21.90 -8.81
C ALA A 314 19.34 22.28 -9.80
N GLU A 315 18.47 21.34 -10.18
CA GLU A 315 17.34 21.62 -11.07
C GLU A 315 16.32 22.60 -10.47
N ASN A 316 16.06 22.50 -9.16
CA ASN A 316 15.15 23.40 -8.46
C ASN A 316 15.74 24.81 -8.34
N VAL A 317 17.05 24.94 -8.07
CA VAL A 317 17.76 26.22 -8.08
C VAL A 317 17.61 26.89 -9.45
N GLU A 318 17.88 26.17 -10.54
CA GLU A 318 17.74 26.73 -11.89
C GLU A 318 16.28 27.08 -12.23
N ARG A 319 15.31 26.29 -11.75
CA ARG A 319 13.88 26.60 -11.94
C ARG A 319 13.47 27.87 -11.19
N GLU A 320 13.92 28.04 -9.95
CA GLU A 320 13.62 29.22 -9.14
C GLU A 320 14.22 30.48 -9.78
N ILE A 321 15.48 30.41 -10.23
CA ILE A 321 16.11 31.52 -10.99
C ILE A 321 15.31 31.80 -12.26
N ALA A 322 14.88 30.77 -12.99
CA ALA A 322 14.10 30.95 -14.22
C ALA A 322 12.75 31.63 -13.96
N LEU A 323 12.09 31.38 -12.82
CA LEU A 323 10.82 32.04 -12.47
C LEU A 323 10.97 33.56 -12.40
N HIS A 324 12.07 34.06 -11.82
CA HIS A 324 12.32 35.51 -11.64
C HIS A 324 13.03 36.18 -12.83
N THR A 325 13.45 35.40 -13.83
CA THR A 325 14.24 35.92 -14.97
C THR A 325 13.59 35.63 -16.32
N SER A 326 12.50 34.85 -16.37
CA SER A 326 11.88 34.38 -17.62
C SER A 326 11.19 35.45 -18.45
N ASP A 327 10.78 36.54 -17.82
CA ASP A 327 10.15 37.71 -18.42
C ASP A 327 11.16 38.72 -19.01
N ILE A 328 12.45 38.57 -18.69
CA ILE A 328 13.53 39.43 -19.21
C ILE A 328 13.87 39.01 -20.65
N THR A 329 13.61 39.90 -21.60
CA THR A 329 13.88 39.69 -23.03
C THR A 329 15.35 39.85 -23.42
N ASP A 330 16.08 40.71 -22.70
CA ASP A 330 17.52 40.90 -22.91
C ASP A 330 18.30 39.72 -22.34
N HIS A 331 18.98 38.97 -23.21
CA HIS A 331 19.72 37.76 -22.85
C HIS A 331 20.91 38.05 -21.93
N GLU A 332 21.64 39.15 -22.15
CA GLU A 332 22.81 39.49 -21.34
C GLU A 332 22.38 39.84 -19.92
N LEU A 333 21.39 40.73 -19.80
CA LEU A 333 20.82 41.12 -18.51
C LEU A 333 20.22 39.92 -17.76
N ARG A 334 19.49 39.04 -18.46
CA ARG A 334 18.91 37.82 -17.89
C ARG A 334 19.99 36.91 -17.30
N THR A 335 21.10 36.74 -18.02
CA THR A 335 22.22 35.90 -17.60
C THR A 335 22.93 36.49 -16.39
N THR A 336 23.22 37.78 -16.41
CA THR A 336 23.88 38.49 -15.31
C THR A 336 23.03 38.47 -14.04
N LEU A 337 21.73 38.74 -14.14
CA LEU A 337 20.82 38.66 -13.00
C LEU A 337 20.73 37.23 -12.47
N GLY A 338 20.58 36.23 -13.34
CA GLY A 338 20.54 34.82 -12.92
C GLY A 338 21.80 34.40 -12.17
N GLN A 339 22.99 34.82 -12.64
CA GLN A 339 24.25 34.56 -11.96
C GLN A 339 24.35 35.29 -10.61
N ALA A 340 23.86 36.52 -10.51
CA ALA A 340 23.83 37.28 -9.27
C ALA A 340 22.85 36.68 -8.24
N MET A 341 21.72 36.13 -8.69
CA MET A 341 20.73 35.48 -7.83
C MET A 341 21.18 34.10 -7.34
N ARG A 342 21.95 33.36 -8.14
CA ARG A 342 22.28 31.94 -7.86
C ARG A 342 22.84 31.70 -6.45
N PRO A 343 23.81 32.47 -5.91
CA PRO A 343 24.31 32.25 -4.55
C PRO A 343 23.23 32.38 -3.48
N HIS A 344 22.28 33.32 -3.66
CA HIS A 344 21.16 33.52 -2.74
C HIS A 344 20.18 32.36 -2.79
N VAL A 345 19.77 31.96 -4.00
CA VAL A 345 18.83 30.83 -4.18
C VAL A 345 19.43 29.52 -3.65
N VAL A 346 20.73 29.29 -3.88
CA VAL A 346 21.44 28.13 -3.32
C VAL A 346 21.41 28.17 -1.79
N PHE A 347 21.71 29.32 -1.18
CA PHE A 347 21.73 29.42 0.28
C PHE A 347 20.34 29.24 0.92
N ASP A 348 19.29 29.76 0.28
CA ASP A 348 17.93 29.73 0.81
C ASP A 348 17.22 28.40 0.55
N MET A 349 17.64 27.63 -0.46
CA MET A 349 17.03 26.37 -0.81
C MET A 349 17.59 25.22 0.04
N GLU A 350 16.70 24.38 0.58
CA GLU A 350 17.10 23.21 1.35
C GLU A 350 17.38 22.00 0.43
N LEU A 351 18.50 21.31 0.68
CA LEU A 351 18.79 20.01 0.05
C LEU A 351 17.89 18.94 0.68
N THR A 352 17.08 18.24 -0.11
CA THR A 352 16.14 17.22 0.37
C THR A 352 16.50 15.82 -0.17
N PRO A 353 17.25 15.00 0.60
CA PRO A 353 17.57 13.61 0.23
C PRO A 353 16.34 12.75 -0.06
N TYR A 354 15.35 12.83 0.82
CA TYR A 354 14.01 12.28 0.64
C TYR A 354 13.04 13.43 0.38
N LYS A 355 12.10 13.25 -0.54
CA LYS A 355 11.15 14.30 -0.91
C LYS A 355 10.27 14.69 0.29
N PHE A 356 10.06 15.98 0.53
CA PHE A 356 9.16 16.46 1.58
C PHE A 356 7.70 16.34 1.13
N HIS A 357 7.20 15.12 1.15
CA HIS A 357 5.88 14.76 0.66
C HIS A 357 5.25 13.67 1.57
N VAL A 358 3.92 13.56 1.61
CA VAL A 358 3.21 12.58 2.47
C VAL A 358 3.50 11.12 2.07
N SER A 359 3.84 10.92 0.80
CA SER A 359 4.31 9.65 0.26
C SER A 359 5.73 9.86 -0.28
N GLU A 360 6.67 10.20 0.61
CA GLU A 360 8.07 10.47 0.24
C GLU A 360 8.74 9.24 -0.35
N ASP A 361 8.34 8.06 0.12
CA ASP A 361 8.89 6.75 -0.18
C ASP A 361 8.73 6.39 -1.67
N ILE A 362 7.49 6.39 -2.17
CA ILE A 362 7.18 6.15 -3.58
C ILE A 362 7.69 7.30 -4.45
N TYR A 363 7.61 8.55 -3.99
CA TYR A 363 8.12 9.70 -4.75
C TYR A 363 9.63 9.55 -4.96
N THR A 364 10.40 9.37 -3.89
CA THR A 364 11.86 9.21 -3.96
C THR A 364 12.23 8.01 -4.85
N SER A 365 11.46 6.92 -4.77
CA SER A 365 11.65 5.76 -5.66
C SER A 365 11.45 6.10 -7.14
N ILE A 366 10.44 6.90 -7.48
CA ILE A 366 10.18 7.36 -8.87
C ILE A 366 11.35 8.21 -9.37
N MET A 367 11.87 9.11 -8.53
CA MET A 367 13.01 9.97 -8.87
C MET A 367 14.27 9.16 -9.13
N LEU A 368 14.58 8.19 -8.27
CA LEU A 368 15.76 7.33 -8.44
C LEU A 368 15.65 6.45 -9.69
N HIS A 369 14.51 5.79 -9.91
CA HIS A 369 14.27 4.99 -11.11
C HIS A 369 14.31 5.80 -12.41
N GLY A 370 13.87 7.05 -12.34
CA GLY A 370 13.84 7.95 -13.47
C GLY A 370 15.10 8.80 -13.63
N ASP A 371 16.13 8.62 -12.80
CA ASP A 371 17.38 9.37 -12.92
C ASP A 371 17.98 9.15 -14.33
N PRO A 372 18.22 10.21 -15.10
CA PRO A 372 18.58 10.07 -16.52
C PRO A 372 20.03 9.62 -16.78
N GLU A 373 20.87 9.54 -15.75
CA GLU A 373 22.28 9.09 -15.87
C GLU A 373 22.44 7.65 -15.39
N LYS A 374 22.16 7.37 -14.12
CA LYS A 374 22.39 6.06 -13.50
C LYS A 374 21.19 5.11 -13.69
N ARG A 375 19.96 5.64 -13.79
CA ARG A 375 18.71 4.86 -13.86
C ARG A 375 18.69 3.74 -12.82
N TRP A 376 18.76 4.15 -11.56
CA TRP A 376 18.94 3.26 -10.42
C TRP A 376 17.97 2.08 -10.43
N ARG A 377 18.38 1.00 -9.76
CA ARG A 377 17.62 -0.24 -9.63
C ARG A 377 17.14 -0.47 -8.22
N SER A 378 16.08 -1.26 -8.12
CA SER A 378 15.46 -1.68 -6.87
C SER A 378 15.25 -3.18 -6.82
N VAL A 379 15.20 -3.70 -5.61
CA VAL A 379 14.90 -5.10 -5.35
C VAL A 379 13.84 -5.21 -4.26
N MET A 380 12.76 -5.94 -4.55
CA MET A 380 11.86 -6.48 -3.53
C MET A 380 12.38 -7.86 -3.12
N HIS A 381 12.99 -7.93 -1.94
CA HIS A 381 13.41 -9.19 -1.32
C HIS A 381 12.16 -9.98 -0.89
N PRO A 382 12.07 -11.29 -1.18
CA PRO A 382 10.85 -12.05 -0.92
C PRO A 382 10.62 -12.38 0.56
N ASP A 383 11.69 -12.57 1.35
CA ASP A 383 11.55 -12.98 2.75
C ASP A 383 11.31 -11.80 3.68
N VAL A 384 10.52 -12.03 4.72
CA VAL A 384 10.25 -11.05 5.78
C VAL A 384 11.48 -10.94 6.66
N GLU A 385 12.06 -9.74 6.74
CA GLU A 385 13.26 -9.44 7.55
C GLU A 385 12.98 -8.46 8.70
N SER A 386 11.72 -8.15 8.96
CA SER A 386 11.31 -7.31 10.09
C SER A 386 9.88 -7.63 10.53
N LYS A 387 9.55 -7.24 11.76
CA LYS A 387 8.20 -7.26 12.30
C LYS A 387 7.78 -5.88 12.78
N MET A 388 6.50 -5.57 12.63
CA MET A 388 5.92 -4.24 12.88
C MET A 388 4.59 -4.36 13.61
N LEU A 389 4.08 -3.24 14.11
CA LEU A 389 2.78 -3.18 14.77
C LEU A 389 1.68 -2.70 13.83
N SER A 390 0.54 -3.39 13.86
CA SER A 390 -0.64 -2.99 13.11
C SER A 390 -1.34 -1.77 13.76
N PRO A 391 -2.13 -1.00 12.99
CA PRO A 391 -3.04 -0.01 13.56
C PRO A 391 -4.05 -0.67 14.51
N GLN A 392 -4.16 -0.15 15.73
CA GLN A 392 -4.97 -0.76 16.80
C GLN A 392 -6.45 -0.35 16.77
N ASP A 393 -6.82 0.67 16.00
CA ASP A 393 -8.18 1.20 15.92
C ASP A 393 -8.51 1.73 14.51
N LEU A 394 -9.81 1.85 14.22
CA LEU A 394 -10.31 2.22 12.90
C LEU A 394 -9.89 3.65 12.49
N LEU A 395 -9.84 4.60 13.43
CA LEU A 395 -9.49 5.98 13.13
C LEU A 395 -8.03 6.08 12.67
N THR A 396 -7.11 5.49 13.45
CA THR A 396 -5.69 5.38 13.13
C THR A 396 -5.49 4.71 11.77
N TRP A 397 -6.19 3.60 11.53
CA TRP A 397 -6.14 2.88 10.26
C TRP A 397 -6.64 3.72 9.07
N MET A 398 -7.78 4.40 9.21
CA MET A 398 -8.33 5.26 8.14
C MET A 398 -7.45 6.46 7.85
N ILE A 399 -6.82 7.07 8.86
CA ILE A 399 -5.86 8.18 8.66
C ILE A 399 -4.67 7.71 7.83
N GLN A 400 -4.12 6.53 8.12
CA GLN A 400 -3.00 5.98 7.34
C GLN A 400 -3.39 5.72 5.89
N ARG A 401 -4.53 5.05 5.65
CA ARG A 401 -5.02 4.77 4.30
C ARG A 401 -5.36 6.04 3.53
N PHE A 402 -5.90 7.06 4.20
CA PHE A 402 -6.13 8.37 3.60
C PHE A 402 -4.82 9.03 3.17
N LYS A 403 -3.76 8.98 4.00
CA LYS A 403 -2.43 9.53 3.64
C LYS A 403 -1.86 8.85 2.39
N TYR A 404 -1.98 7.52 2.30
CA TYR A 404 -1.52 6.77 1.12
C TYR A 404 -2.29 7.14 -0.15
N ALA A 405 -3.61 7.24 -0.06
CA ALA A 405 -4.45 7.63 -1.19
C ALA A 405 -4.20 9.08 -1.62
N ALA A 406 -4.24 10.03 -0.68
CA ALA A 406 -4.08 11.44 -0.96
C ALA A 406 -2.68 11.74 -1.52
N GLY A 407 -1.62 11.21 -0.89
CA GLY A 407 -0.26 11.40 -1.39
C GLY A 407 -0.03 10.78 -2.77
N SER A 408 -0.56 9.57 -3.03
CA SER A 408 -0.43 8.96 -4.36
C SER A 408 -1.17 9.74 -5.45
N LEU A 409 -2.34 10.28 -5.13
CA LEU A 409 -3.13 11.10 -6.04
C LEU A 409 -2.49 12.47 -6.28
N ASP A 410 -1.90 13.08 -5.25
CA ASP A 410 -1.19 14.36 -5.35
C ASP A 410 -0.01 14.26 -6.33
N ILE A 411 0.81 13.23 -6.13
CA ILE A 411 1.92 12.88 -7.03
C ILE A 411 1.44 12.71 -8.48
N PHE A 412 0.33 11.98 -8.68
CA PHE A 412 -0.21 11.71 -10.01
C PHE A 412 -0.70 12.97 -10.72
N LEU A 413 -1.41 13.86 -10.01
CA LEU A 413 -2.10 14.99 -10.58
C LEU A 413 -1.20 16.24 -10.72
N HIS A 414 -0.20 16.43 -9.85
CA HIS A 414 0.58 17.67 -9.81
C HIS A 414 2.04 17.54 -10.30
N ASP A 415 2.71 16.39 -10.11
CA ASP A 415 4.17 16.28 -10.37
C ASP A 415 4.57 15.89 -11.81
N LYS A 416 3.60 15.76 -12.73
CA LYS A 416 3.83 15.48 -14.18
C LYS A 416 4.81 14.34 -14.48
N ILE A 417 4.85 13.30 -13.64
CA ILE A 417 5.83 12.19 -13.71
C ILE A 417 5.94 11.55 -15.09
N PHE A 418 4.83 11.40 -15.81
CA PHE A 418 4.82 10.73 -17.11
C PHE A 418 5.36 11.56 -18.28
N ASN A 419 5.44 12.88 -18.11
CA ASN A 419 5.80 13.86 -19.15
C ASN A 419 6.92 14.81 -18.72
N ASN A 420 7.67 14.47 -17.68
CA ASN A 420 8.82 15.26 -17.22
C ASN A 420 10.06 14.93 -18.07
N ARG A 421 10.67 15.95 -18.69
CA ARG A 421 11.90 15.79 -19.51
C ARG A 421 13.11 15.36 -18.69
N ASN A 422 13.13 15.68 -17.40
CA ASN A 422 14.22 15.36 -16.49
C ASN A 422 14.07 13.96 -15.86
N LEU A 423 12.98 13.26 -16.15
CA LEU A 423 12.69 11.93 -15.61
C LEU A 423 12.57 10.88 -16.72
N LYS A 424 13.54 9.98 -16.82
CA LYS A 424 13.64 8.95 -17.86
C LYS A 424 13.18 7.57 -17.37
N LEU A 425 11.90 7.47 -17.01
CA LEU A 425 11.26 6.18 -16.72
C LEU A 425 11.09 5.34 -17.99
N SER A 426 11.40 4.04 -17.89
CA SER A 426 11.09 3.08 -18.96
C SER A 426 9.57 2.92 -19.15
N PRO A 427 9.09 2.45 -20.32
CA PRO A 427 7.67 2.17 -20.52
C PRO A 427 7.11 1.19 -19.48
N ALA A 428 7.89 0.19 -19.08
CA ALA A 428 7.50 -0.76 -18.04
C ALA A 428 7.36 -0.09 -16.67
N GLN A 429 8.30 0.77 -16.27
CA GLN A 429 8.21 1.53 -15.02
C GLN A 429 7.01 2.49 -15.03
N LYS A 430 6.79 3.22 -16.13
CA LYS A 430 5.62 4.09 -16.29
C LYS A 430 4.32 3.31 -16.13
N LEU A 431 4.24 2.11 -16.72
CA LEU A 431 3.09 1.23 -16.56
C LEU A 431 2.89 0.81 -15.10
N MET A 432 3.91 0.33 -14.40
CA MET A 432 3.78 -0.14 -13.01
C MET A 432 3.39 0.98 -12.03
N TYR A 433 3.97 2.17 -12.17
CA TYR A 433 3.57 3.34 -11.39
C TYR A 433 2.16 3.80 -11.78
N GLY A 434 1.85 3.84 -13.07
CA GLY A 434 0.52 4.14 -13.59
C GLY A 434 -0.56 3.22 -13.04
N THR A 435 -0.31 1.91 -12.94
CA THR A 435 -1.23 0.95 -12.30
C THR A 435 -1.52 1.30 -10.84
N THR A 436 -0.54 1.82 -10.11
CA THR A 436 -0.70 2.24 -8.71
C THR A 436 -1.56 3.48 -8.59
N PHE A 437 -1.36 4.47 -9.45
CA PHE A 437 -2.19 5.68 -9.46
C PHE A 437 -3.61 5.38 -9.94
N TRP A 438 -3.76 4.53 -10.96
CA TRP A 438 -5.05 4.10 -11.48
C TRP A 438 -5.91 3.42 -10.41
N SER A 439 -5.31 2.59 -9.55
CA SER A 439 -6.08 1.92 -8.49
C SER A 439 -6.68 2.88 -7.46
N TYR A 440 -6.08 4.05 -7.21
CA TYR A 440 -6.66 5.07 -6.32
C TYR A 440 -7.80 5.87 -6.98
N LEU A 441 -7.81 6.00 -8.30
CA LEU A 441 -8.95 6.58 -9.05
C LEU A 441 -10.18 5.66 -9.06
N ALA A 442 -10.04 4.42 -8.60
CA ALA A 442 -11.11 3.45 -8.57
C ALA A 442 -12.36 3.85 -7.79
N CYS A 443 -12.19 4.76 -6.85
CA CYS A 443 -13.30 5.34 -6.11
C CYS A 443 -14.38 5.93 -7.02
N LEU A 444 -14.03 6.41 -8.21
CA LEU A 444 -14.97 6.97 -9.20
C LEU A 444 -15.92 5.90 -9.76
N TRP A 445 -15.39 4.81 -10.33
CA TRP A 445 -16.23 3.76 -10.91
C TRP A 445 -16.84 2.83 -9.85
N ASN A 446 -16.14 2.60 -8.74
CA ASN A 446 -16.71 1.83 -7.63
C ASN A 446 -17.98 2.50 -7.07
N THR A 447 -18.00 3.84 -6.99
CA THR A 447 -19.21 4.57 -6.58
C THR A 447 -20.37 4.32 -7.54
N VAL A 448 -20.11 4.31 -8.86
CA VAL A 448 -21.13 3.96 -9.87
C VAL A 448 -21.61 2.53 -9.69
N PHE A 449 -20.72 1.57 -9.45
CA PHE A 449 -21.11 0.16 -9.20
C PHE A 449 -21.93 -0.01 -7.92
N LEU A 450 -21.63 0.74 -6.86
CA LEU A 450 -22.39 0.70 -5.62
C LEU A 450 -23.79 1.31 -5.76
N ILE A 451 -23.93 2.38 -6.55
CA ILE A 451 -25.21 3.09 -6.76
C ILE A 451 -26.08 2.39 -7.82
N SER A 452 -25.47 1.74 -8.81
CA SER A 452 -26.19 1.16 -9.95
C SER A 452 -27.33 0.21 -9.54
N PRO A 453 -27.13 -0.78 -8.64
CA PRO A 453 -28.22 -1.62 -8.18
C PRO A 453 -29.33 -0.84 -7.44
N LEU A 454 -28.98 0.23 -6.72
CA LEU A 454 -29.96 1.07 -6.02
C LEU A 454 -30.89 1.78 -7.01
N ILE A 455 -30.34 2.30 -8.11
CA ILE A 455 -31.15 2.96 -9.15
C ILE A 455 -32.19 1.97 -9.67
N TYR A 456 -31.78 0.77 -10.07
CA TYR A 456 -32.73 -0.24 -10.55
C TYR A 456 -33.74 -0.63 -9.48
N LEU A 457 -33.31 -0.90 -8.25
CA LEU A 457 -34.19 -1.37 -7.17
C LEU A 457 -35.29 -0.36 -6.83
N PHE A 458 -35.02 0.95 -6.89
CA PHE A 458 -36.02 1.99 -6.60
C PHE A 458 -36.87 2.39 -7.81
N THR A 459 -36.29 2.39 -9.01
CA THR A 459 -36.94 2.95 -10.22
C THR A 459 -37.45 1.89 -11.19
N GLY A 460 -36.96 0.65 -11.12
CA GLY A 460 -37.20 -0.39 -12.10
C GLY A 460 -36.51 -0.17 -13.45
N ILE A 461 -35.73 0.91 -13.62
CA ILE A 461 -35.09 1.28 -14.88
C ILE A 461 -33.79 0.47 -15.05
N PRO A 462 -33.66 -0.37 -16.10
CA PRO A 462 -32.43 -1.10 -16.37
C PRO A 462 -31.38 -0.21 -17.07
N PRO A 463 -30.06 -0.41 -16.81
CA PRO A 463 -29.00 0.27 -17.57
C PRO A 463 -28.75 -0.35 -18.94
N VAL A 464 -29.37 -1.51 -19.20
CA VAL A 464 -29.27 -2.26 -20.45
C VAL A 464 -30.63 -2.31 -21.14
N SER A 465 -30.65 -2.36 -22.47
CA SER A 465 -31.87 -2.37 -23.28
C SER A 465 -32.79 -3.57 -22.96
N ALA A 466 -32.22 -4.74 -22.68
CA ALA A 466 -32.94 -5.90 -22.15
C ALA A 466 -31.99 -6.89 -21.45
N TYR A 467 -32.41 -7.47 -20.32
CA TYR A 467 -31.72 -8.60 -19.69
C TYR A 467 -32.02 -9.91 -20.43
N SER A 468 -31.57 -9.96 -21.68
CA SER A 468 -31.84 -11.02 -22.65
C SER A 468 -30.71 -12.06 -22.70
N THR A 469 -30.92 -13.18 -23.39
CA THR A 469 -29.89 -14.20 -23.60
C THR A 469 -28.53 -13.64 -24.08
N PRO A 470 -28.47 -12.67 -25.02
CA PRO A 470 -27.23 -11.98 -25.38
C PRO A 470 -26.48 -11.37 -24.19
N PHE A 471 -27.16 -10.72 -23.25
CA PHE A 471 -26.52 -10.14 -22.06
C PHE A 471 -25.76 -11.21 -21.28
N TYR A 472 -26.41 -12.33 -20.96
CA TYR A 472 -25.80 -13.40 -20.18
C TYR A 472 -24.65 -14.09 -20.93
N LEU A 473 -24.75 -14.24 -22.26
CA LEU A 473 -23.70 -14.84 -23.09
C LEU A 473 -22.44 -13.99 -23.16
N HIS A 474 -22.55 -12.66 -23.07
CA HIS A 474 -21.38 -11.78 -22.99
C HIS A 474 -20.88 -11.61 -21.55
N PHE A 475 -21.78 -11.43 -20.59
CA PHE A 475 -21.45 -11.11 -19.20
C PHE A 475 -20.93 -12.32 -18.41
N LEU A 476 -21.63 -13.46 -18.40
CA LEU A 476 -21.29 -14.58 -17.52
C LEU A 476 -19.91 -15.20 -17.82
N PRO A 477 -19.53 -15.47 -19.09
CA PRO A 477 -18.21 -15.99 -19.38
C PRO A 477 -17.10 -15.02 -18.99
N PHE A 478 -17.30 -13.72 -19.23
CA PHE A 478 -16.36 -12.68 -18.81
C PHE A 478 -16.19 -12.68 -17.29
N PHE A 479 -17.30 -12.65 -16.54
CA PHE A 479 -17.30 -12.62 -15.09
C PHE A 479 -16.62 -13.87 -14.50
N LEU A 480 -17.03 -15.07 -14.92
CA LEU A 480 -16.49 -16.33 -14.40
C LEU A 480 -14.99 -16.49 -14.67
N ILE A 481 -14.54 -16.20 -15.89
CA ILE A 481 -13.13 -16.34 -16.25
C ILE A 481 -12.29 -15.26 -15.56
N SER A 482 -12.83 -14.05 -15.36
CA SER A 482 -12.16 -13.01 -14.57
C SER A 482 -12.01 -13.40 -13.09
N GLU A 483 -13.04 -14.03 -12.50
CA GLU A 483 -12.98 -14.53 -11.12
C GLU A 483 -11.95 -15.65 -10.97
N LEU A 484 -11.91 -16.60 -11.92
CA LEU A 484 -10.89 -17.65 -11.95
C LEU A 484 -9.49 -17.06 -12.15
N ALA A 485 -9.32 -16.12 -13.10
CA ALA A 485 -8.04 -15.44 -13.31
C ALA A 485 -7.59 -14.71 -12.05
N PHE A 486 -8.48 -14.03 -11.32
CA PHE A 486 -8.13 -13.38 -10.06
C PHE A 486 -7.69 -14.40 -9.02
N MET A 487 -8.45 -15.49 -8.83
CA MET A 487 -8.14 -16.57 -7.89
C MET A 487 -6.76 -17.20 -8.14
N PHE A 488 -6.44 -17.53 -9.39
CA PHE A 488 -5.13 -18.09 -9.74
C PHE A 488 -4.00 -17.05 -9.66
N GLY A 489 -4.29 -15.77 -9.89
CA GLY A 489 -3.30 -14.69 -9.79
C GLY A 489 -2.89 -14.38 -8.36
N THR A 490 -3.82 -14.57 -7.41
CA THR A 490 -3.61 -14.39 -5.97
C THR A 490 -3.53 -15.72 -5.22
N TRP A 491 -3.13 -16.79 -5.91
CA TRP A 491 -3.17 -18.14 -5.35
C TRP A 491 -2.38 -18.24 -4.04
N GLY A 492 -3.02 -18.79 -3.00
CA GLY A 492 -2.45 -18.88 -1.66
C GLY A 492 -2.77 -17.70 -0.73
N ILE A 493 -3.49 -16.67 -1.21
CA ILE A 493 -4.00 -15.55 -0.41
C ILE A 493 -5.51 -15.41 -0.61
N SER A 494 -6.22 -14.93 0.41
CA SER A 494 -7.64 -14.57 0.33
C SER A 494 -7.86 -13.48 -0.71
N ALA A 495 -8.51 -13.85 -1.82
CA ALA A 495 -8.95 -12.92 -2.85
C ALA A 495 -10.02 -11.94 -2.34
N TRP A 496 -10.83 -12.40 -1.38
CA TRP A 496 -11.98 -11.66 -0.86
C TRP A 496 -11.56 -10.39 -0.10
N ASP A 497 -10.54 -10.49 0.73
CA ASP A 497 -10.06 -9.38 1.58
C ASP A 497 -9.62 -8.19 0.74
N GLY A 498 -8.90 -8.47 -0.35
CA GLY A 498 -8.52 -7.45 -1.34
C GLY A 498 -9.74 -6.78 -1.99
N LYS A 499 -10.73 -7.56 -2.47
CA LYS A 499 -11.93 -7.04 -3.15
C LYS A 499 -12.84 -6.25 -2.22
N SER A 500 -13.07 -6.75 -1.00
CA SER A 500 -13.89 -6.07 -0.01
C SER A 500 -13.24 -4.74 0.39
N SER A 501 -11.93 -4.70 0.67
CA SER A 501 -11.26 -3.43 0.98
C SER A 501 -11.31 -2.43 -0.18
N TYR A 502 -11.14 -2.91 -1.42
CA TYR A 502 -11.18 -2.09 -2.64
C TYR A 502 -12.53 -1.39 -2.83
N LEU A 503 -13.63 -2.07 -2.54
CA LEU A 503 -14.98 -1.49 -2.60
C LEU A 503 -15.30 -0.64 -1.36
N ALA A 504 -15.03 -1.15 -0.15
CA ALA A 504 -15.42 -0.50 1.10
C ALA A 504 -14.70 0.84 1.35
N LEU A 505 -13.52 1.05 0.77
CA LEU A 505 -12.74 2.28 0.90
C LEU A 505 -13.16 3.40 -0.07
N PHE A 506 -14.23 3.22 -0.87
CA PHE A 506 -14.65 4.20 -1.88
C PHE A 506 -14.83 5.62 -1.31
N SER A 507 -15.47 5.76 -0.15
CA SER A 507 -15.79 7.06 0.46
C SER A 507 -14.56 7.82 0.95
N MET A 508 -13.58 7.09 1.50
CA MET A 508 -12.31 7.67 1.93
C MET A 508 -11.46 8.08 0.73
N ASN A 509 -11.36 7.23 -0.29
CA ASN A 509 -10.60 7.54 -1.51
C ASN A 509 -11.23 8.71 -2.29
N LEU A 510 -12.58 8.83 -2.32
CA LEU A 510 -13.26 10.00 -2.85
C LEU A 510 -12.89 11.28 -2.10
N ARG A 511 -12.84 11.22 -0.76
CA ARG A 511 -12.43 12.36 0.07
C ARG A 511 -10.97 12.74 -0.19
N ALA A 512 -10.09 11.75 -0.32
CA ALA A 512 -8.68 11.98 -0.67
C ALA A 512 -8.56 12.66 -2.04
N LEU A 513 -9.30 12.18 -3.05
CA LEU A 513 -9.34 12.78 -4.37
C LEU A 513 -9.86 14.23 -4.35
N ASP A 514 -10.97 14.50 -3.66
CA ASP A 514 -11.51 15.87 -3.51
C ASP A 514 -10.51 16.80 -2.82
N THR A 515 -9.82 16.33 -1.77
CA THR A 515 -8.79 17.11 -1.06
C THR A 515 -7.65 17.52 -2.01
N VAL A 516 -7.16 16.59 -2.81
CA VAL A 516 -6.08 16.85 -3.78
C VAL A 516 -6.56 17.77 -4.89
N LEU A 517 -7.76 17.56 -5.44
CA LEU A 517 -8.32 18.41 -6.50
C LEU A 517 -8.55 19.86 -6.05
N ARG A 518 -8.83 20.08 -4.75
CA ARG A 518 -8.93 21.43 -4.15
C ARG A 518 -7.57 22.09 -3.90
N GLY A 519 -6.46 21.36 -4.05
CA GLY A 519 -5.13 21.84 -3.70
C GLY A 519 -4.94 22.07 -2.20
N GLU A 520 -5.75 21.42 -1.36
CA GLU A 520 -5.64 21.54 0.08
C GLU A 520 -4.34 20.87 0.57
N LYS A 521 -3.53 21.60 1.35
CA LYS A 521 -2.34 21.01 1.97
C LYS A 521 -2.78 19.87 2.90
N ILE A 522 -2.34 18.66 2.57
CA ILE A 522 -2.58 17.48 3.40
C ILE A 522 -1.86 17.70 4.74
N LYS A 523 -2.62 18.10 5.77
CA LYS A 523 -2.07 18.41 7.10
C LYS A 523 -1.58 17.14 7.76
N PHE A 524 -0.30 17.12 8.12
CA PHE A 524 0.36 16.00 8.77
C PHE A 524 0.06 16.03 10.27
N HIS A 525 -1.12 15.57 10.65
CA HIS A 525 -1.30 15.16 12.04
C HIS A 525 -0.61 13.79 12.17
N VAL A 526 0.38 13.69 13.05
CA VAL A 526 0.99 12.41 13.40
C VAL A 526 -0.13 11.49 13.83
N THR A 527 -0.17 10.30 13.25
CA THR A 527 -1.25 9.37 13.55
C THR A 527 -1.11 8.99 15.03
N PRO A 528 -2.13 9.19 15.88
CA PRO A 528 -2.07 8.75 17.26
C PRO A 528 -1.76 7.25 17.28
N LYS A 529 -0.68 6.86 17.97
CA LYS A 529 -0.34 5.44 18.18
C LYS A 529 -0.94 4.92 19.50
N GLU A 530 -1.53 5.81 20.30
CA GLU A 530 -2.32 5.46 21.48
C GLU A 530 -3.74 5.06 21.07
N ARG A 531 -4.22 3.97 21.66
CA ARG A 531 -5.55 3.41 21.40
C ARG A 531 -6.64 4.42 21.77
N GLN A 532 -7.45 4.82 20.79
CA GLN A 532 -8.68 5.56 21.07
C GLN A 532 -9.79 4.60 21.51
N GLN A 533 -10.35 4.80 22.70
CA GLN A 533 -11.46 3.99 23.22
C GLN A 533 -12.80 4.54 22.69
N GLY A 534 -13.58 3.72 21.96
CA GLY A 534 -14.91 4.13 21.48
C GLY A 534 -15.49 3.22 20.39
N ASN A 535 -16.66 3.60 19.86
CA ASN A 535 -17.20 3.08 18.60
C ASN A 535 -16.97 4.11 17.49
N PHE A 536 -16.64 3.64 16.29
CA PHE A 536 -16.28 4.51 15.17
C PHE A 536 -17.36 4.56 14.08
N LEU A 537 -18.63 4.31 14.46
CA LEU A 537 -19.77 4.25 13.53
C LEU A 537 -19.94 5.53 12.70
N GLY A 538 -19.51 6.68 13.22
CA GLY A 538 -19.49 7.94 12.49
C GLY A 538 -18.60 7.93 11.24
N LEU A 539 -17.50 7.16 11.26
CA LEU A 539 -16.56 7.06 10.14
C LEU A 539 -17.08 6.18 9.01
N VAL A 540 -18.00 5.25 9.31
CA VAL A 540 -18.54 4.27 8.36
C VAL A 540 -19.98 4.57 7.91
N ARG A 541 -20.44 5.83 8.09
CA ARG A 541 -21.76 6.28 7.64
C ARG A 541 -22.02 6.01 6.15
N PRO A 542 -21.08 6.25 5.22
CA PRO A 542 -21.30 5.93 3.80
C PRO A 542 -21.56 4.44 3.56
N GLN A 543 -20.82 3.56 4.24
CA GLN A 543 -20.95 2.11 4.13
C GLN A 543 -22.29 1.63 4.71
N LEU A 544 -22.68 2.16 5.87
CA LEU A 544 -24.00 1.91 6.47
C LEU A 544 -25.14 2.40 5.57
N ALA A 545 -25.00 3.57 4.95
CA ALA A 545 -25.99 4.10 4.03
C ALA A 545 -26.19 3.17 2.82
N ILE A 546 -25.10 2.66 2.21
CA ILE A 546 -25.20 1.69 1.11
C ILE A 546 -25.92 0.41 1.58
N ILE A 547 -25.60 -0.13 2.76
CA ILE A 547 -26.29 -1.32 3.28
C ILE A 547 -27.79 -1.06 3.47
N LEU A 548 -28.16 0.04 4.14
CA LEU A 548 -29.56 0.36 4.44
C LEU A 548 -30.36 0.68 3.17
N LEU A 549 -29.77 1.42 2.23
CA LEU A 549 -30.38 1.71 0.93
C LEU A 549 -30.55 0.44 0.10
N THR A 550 -29.58 -0.49 0.16
CA THR A 550 -29.70 -1.77 -0.55
C THR A 550 -30.82 -2.62 0.03
N LEU A 551 -30.89 -2.76 1.37
CA LEU A 551 -31.94 -3.54 2.03
C LEU A 551 -33.34 -2.94 1.79
N SER A 552 -33.48 -1.63 1.89
CA SER A 552 -34.75 -0.94 1.60
C SER A 552 -35.12 -1.00 0.11
N GLY A 553 -34.15 -0.89 -0.78
CA GLY A 553 -34.33 -1.07 -2.22
C GLY A 553 -34.77 -2.49 -2.58
N LEU A 554 -34.19 -3.52 -1.96
CA LEU A 554 -34.62 -4.91 -2.14
C LEU A 554 -36.07 -5.11 -1.67
N LEU A 555 -36.42 -4.58 -0.50
CA LEU A 555 -37.80 -4.65 -0.02
C LEU A 555 -38.77 -3.95 -0.98
N TRP A 556 -38.43 -2.72 -1.40
CA TRP A 556 -39.25 -1.93 -2.32
C TRP A 556 -39.41 -2.60 -3.69
N GLY A 557 -38.30 -3.03 -4.31
CA GLY A 557 -38.32 -3.73 -5.59
C GLY A 557 -39.10 -5.04 -5.52
N GLY A 558 -39.02 -5.77 -4.40
CA GLY A 558 -39.83 -6.96 -4.16
C GLY A 558 -41.33 -6.67 -4.09
N ILE A 559 -41.72 -5.58 -3.43
CA ILE A 559 -43.13 -5.12 -3.39
C ILE A 559 -43.60 -4.73 -4.80
N GLN A 560 -42.80 -3.96 -5.54
CA GLN A 560 -43.15 -3.55 -6.91
C GLN A 560 -43.25 -4.73 -7.88
N LEU A 561 -42.41 -5.76 -7.71
CA LEU A 561 -42.51 -7.01 -8.45
C LEU A 561 -43.80 -7.75 -8.14
N ALA A 562 -44.17 -7.85 -6.85
CA ALA A 562 -45.40 -8.50 -6.42
C ALA A 562 -46.67 -7.78 -6.93
N LEU A 563 -46.60 -6.46 -7.09
CA LEU A 563 -47.66 -5.64 -7.67
C LEU A 563 -47.71 -5.68 -9.21
N GLY A 564 -46.76 -6.34 -9.87
CA GLY A 564 -46.69 -6.44 -11.34
C GLY A 564 -46.19 -5.16 -12.04
N ASN A 565 -45.58 -4.23 -11.30
CA ASN A 565 -45.10 -2.96 -11.84
C ASN A 565 -43.70 -3.05 -12.47
N ILE A 566 -42.98 -4.16 -12.25
CA ILE A 566 -41.65 -4.40 -12.83
C ILE A 566 -41.82 -5.24 -14.11
N ALA A 567 -41.47 -4.64 -15.25
CA ALA A 567 -41.60 -5.28 -16.56
C ALA A 567 -40.64 -6.46 -16.77
N ASP A 568 -39.48 -6.47 -16.11
CA ASP A 568 -38.45 -7.51 -16.28
C ASP A 568 -37.99 -8.08 -14.92
N PRO A 569 -38.56 -9.23 -14.50
CA PRO A 569 -38.15 -9.92 -13.27
C PRO A 569 -36.68 -10.39 -13.26
N ALA A 570 -36.06 -10.59 -14.42
CA ALA A 570 -34.67 -11.05 -14.49
C ALA A 570 -33.69 -9.98 -13.99
N GLY A 571 -33.99 -8.71 -14.26
CA GLY A 571 -33.23 -7.57 -13.73
C GLY A 571 -33.24 -7.52 -12.20
N TYR A 572 -34.37 -7.88 -11.57
CA TYR A 572 -34.47 -7.92 -10.11
C TYR A 572 -33.57 -9.00 -9.50
N VAL A 573 -33.49 -10.19 -10.11
CA VAL A 573 -32.59 -11.28 -9.66
C VAL A 573 -31.12 -10.86 -9.73
N ILE A 574 -30.70 -10.21 -10.81
CA ILE A 574 -29.32 -9.70 -10.95
C ILE A 574 -29.01 -8.67 -9.86
N ASN A 575 -29.96 -7.79 -9.55
CA ASN A 575 -29.75 -6.74 -8.55
C ASN A 575 -29.82 -7.27 -7.10
N ILE A 576 -30.51 -8.39 -6.85
CA ILE A 576 -30.37 -9.14 -5.58
C ILE A 576 -28.92 -9.61 -5.42
N PHE A 577 -28.34 -10.21 -6.47
CA PHE A 577 -26.96 -10.69 -6.43
C PHE A 577 -25.98 -9.54 -6.15
N TRP A 578 -26.04 -8.46 -6.93
CA TRP A 578 -25.15 -7.31 -6.73
C TRP A 578 -25.40 -6.56 -5.42
N GLY A 579 -26.65 -6.45 -4.98
CA GLY A 579 -27.00 -5.92 -3.66
C GLY A 579 -26.38 -6.76 -2.53
N GLY A 580 -26.42 -8.08 -2.66
CA GLY A 580 -25.74 -9.01 -1.75
C GLY A 580 -24.23 -8.80 -1.73
N VAL A 581 -23.59 -8.69 -2.91
CA VAL A 581 -22.16 -8.39 -3.03
C VAL A 581 -21.81 -7.05 -2.37
N ASN A 582 -22.61 -6.01 -2.59
CA ASN A 582 -22.41 -4.69 -1.96
C ASN A 582 -22.49 -4.78 -0.44
N ILE A 583 -23.50 -5.46 0.11
CA ILE A 583 -23.65 -5.63 1.56
C ILE A 583 -22.45 -6.42 2.13
N MET A 584 -22.09 -7.54 1.49
CA MET A 584 -20.96 -8.36 1.92
C MET A 584 -19.64 -7.59 1.87
N ALA A 585 -19.43 -6.74 0.86
CA ALA A 585 -18.21 -5.94 0.74
C ALA A 585 -18.13 -4.83 1.81
N MET A 586 -19.25 -4.24 2.23
CA MET A 586 -19.29 -3.16 3.23
C MET A 586 -19.23 -3.66 4.67
N LEU A 587 -19.74 -4.88 4.92
CA LEU A 587 -19.91 -5.43 6.27
C LEU A 587 -18.60 -5.49 7.08
N PRO A 588 -17.44 -5.91 6.53
CA PRO A 588 -16.20 -5.94 7.29
C PRO A 588 -15.81 -4.58 7.87
N MET A 589 -15.97 -3.49 7.12
CA MET A 589 -15.70 -2.13 7.59
C MET A 589 -16.63 -1.70 8.72
N VAL A 590 -17.91 -2.09 8.65
CA VAL A 590 -18.89 -1.83 9.72
C VAL A 590 -18.56 -2.63 10.97
N LEU A 591 -18.18 -3.90 10.82
CA LEU A 591 -17.71 -4.73 11.93
C LEU A 591 -16.44 -4.16 12.55
N ALA A 592 -15.52 -3.66 11.74
CA ALA A 592 -14.29 -3.00 12.17
C ALA A 592 -14.59 -1.75 13.03
N ALA A 593 -15.65 -1.00 12.73
CA ALA A 593 -16.07 0.17 13.52
C ALA A 593 -16.63 -0.16 14.90
N ILE A 594 -17.06 -1.41 15.11
CA ILE A 594 -17.62 -1.94 16.38
C ILE A 594 -16.59 -2.84 17.09
N TRP A 595 -15.57 -3.29 16.37
CA TRP A 595 -14.57 -4.22 16.86
C TRP A 595 -13.76 -3.61 18.01
N ARG A 596 -13.50 -4.45 19.01
CA ARG A 596 -12.63 -4.13 20.15
C ARG A 596 -11.66 -5.30 20.33
N PRO A 597 -10.34 -5.08 20.35
CA PRO A 597 -9.41 -6.12 20.75
C PRO A 597 -9.68 -6.54 22.20
N GLU A 598 -9.45 -7.82 22.51
CA GLU A 598 -9.45 -8.35 23.88
C GLU A 598 -8.55 -7.46 24.76
N THR A 599 -9.04 -7.05 25.94
CA THR A 599 -8.29 -6.20 26.88
C THR A 599 -7.09 -6.94 27.45
N ASP A 600 -6.05 -6.21 27.90
CA ASP A 600 -4.85 -6.82 28.52
C ASP A 600 -5.20 -7.80 29.66
N GLU A 601 -6.26 -7.53 30.42
CA GLU A 601 -6.78 -8.42 31.48
C GLU A 601 -7.29 -9.78 30.95
N ALA A 602 -7.78 -9.86 29.72
CA ALA A 602 -8.24 -11.11 29.12
C ALA A 602 -7.08 -11.99 28.60
N LEU A 603 -5.90 -11.41 28.38
CA LEU A 603 -4.66 -12.13 28.07
C LEU A 603 -3.92 -12.58 29.34
N GLU A 604 -4.36 -12.14 30.52
CA GLU A 604 -3.81 -12.54 31.83
C GLU A 604 -4.39 -13.85 32.36
N GLU A 605 -5.54 -14.32 31.87
CA GLU A 605 -6.03 -15.67 32.21
C GLU A 605 -5.18 -16.73 31.49
N PRO A 606 -4.41 -17.56 32.23
CA PRO A 606 -3.85 -18.76 31.63
C PRO A 606 -5.02 -19.59 31.16
N SER A 607 -4.88 -20.23 29.99
CA SER A 607 -5.72 -21.35 29.58
C SER A 607 -5.53 -22.51 30.57
N SER A 608 -6.05 -22.39 31.78
CA SER A 608 -6.17 -23.43 32.79
C SER A 608 -7.58 -24.00 32.71
N CYS A 609 -7.86 -24.75 31.65
CA CYS A 609 -8.90 -25.76 31.64
C CYS A 609 -8.52 -26.86 30.65
N HIS A 610 -8.19 -28.00 31.25
CA HIS A 610 -8.02 -29.37 30.77
C HIS A 610 -8.33 -29.72 29.31
#